data_AF-A0A2P7AW95-F1
#
_entry.id   AF-A0A2P7AW95-F1
#
_cell.length_a   1.000
_cell.length_b   1.000
_cell.length_c   1.000
_cell.angle_alpha   90.00
_cell.angle_beta   90.00
_cell.angle_gamma   90.00
#
_symmetry.space_group_name_H-M   'P 1'
#
loop_
_entity.id
_entity.type
_entity.pdbx_description
1 polymer ?
#
loop_
_entity_poly.entity_id
_entity_poly.type
_entity_poly.pdbx_seq_one_letter_code
_entity_poly.pdbx_strand_id
1 'polypeptide(L)'
;MKPPGLIAACCVFALAYAGTIATQTTPPPTQTVQTFSLPERPVALTEDTIKRFLFGFAPVAATVRELDGRGELAERTAVLDVKAAEYGFASFADWVDTTNTIMVTYHWAINPNPRAEVEKAIAEIPAMPNLSEQEKSDMIAGLRAGLARVENARPTPENMAIVQRHLRTLKPFYELWSAPAG
;
A
#
# COMPACT_ATOMS: atom_id res chain seq x y z
N MET A 1 4.45 5.60 -33.27
CA MET A 1 3.25 5.20 -32.50
C MET A 1 3.72 4.96 -31.06
N LYS A 2 3.16 5.68 -30.07
CA LYS A 2 3.55 5.59 -28.64
C LYS A 2 3.15 4.23 -28.09
N PRO A 3 4.01 3.51 -27.33
CA PRO A 3 3.59 2.29 -26.65
C PRO A 3 2.59 2.65 -25.53
N PRO A 4 1.52 1.85 -25.33
CA PRO A 4 0.60 2.05 -24.22
C PRO A 4 1.36 1.82 -22.91
N GLY A 5 1.59 2.91 -22.18
CA GLY A 5 2.26 2.93 -20.90
C GLY A 5 1.45 2.18 -19.84
N LEU A 6 1.98 1.05 -19.41
CA LEU A 6 2.41 0.80 -18.02
C LEU A 6 1.58 1.52 -16.93
N ILE A 7 0.35 1.08 -16.69
CA ILE A 7 -0.36 1.26 -15.41
C ILE A 7 -1.09 -0.06 -15.11
N ALA A 8 -0.35 -1.00 -14.53
CA ALA A 8 -0.87 -2.21 -13.91
C ALA A 8 0.05 -2.53 -12.72
N ALA A 9 0.11 -1.62 -11.76
CA ALA A 9 1.10 -1.67 -10.68
C ALA A 9 0.54 -2.01 -9.29
N CYS A 10 -0.74 -2.39 -9.16
CA CYS A 10 -1.29 -2.76 -7.85
C CYS A 10 -1.84 -4.19 -7.74
N CYS A 11 -1.55 -5.08 -8.70
CA CYS A 11 -1.83 -6.51 -8.55
C CYS A 11 -0.62 -7.44 -8.81
N VAL A 12 0.58 -6.91 -9.09
CA VAL A 12 1.75 -7.75 -9.48
C VAL A 12 2.65 -8.15 -8.30
N PHE A 13 2.52 -7.56 -7.10
CA PHE A 13 3.42 -7.87 -5.97
C PHE A 13 3.08 -9.15 -5.18
N ALA A 14 2.17 -10.00 -5.67
CA ALA A 14 1.96 -11.35 -5.13
C ALA A 14 2.67 -12.46 -5.92
N LEU A 15 3.35 -12.17 -7.03
CA LEU A 15 3.98 -13.18 -7.91
C LEU A 15 5.50 -13.06 -8.09
N ALA A 16 6.17 -12.19 -7.34
CA ALA A 16 7.62 -12.00 -7.42
C ALA A 16 8.45 -12.77 -6.36
N TYR A 17 7.90 -13.82 -5.73
CA TYR A 17 8.62 -14.58 -4.68
C TYR A 17 9.34 -15.85 -5.18
N ALA A 18 9.20 -16.25 -6.45
CA ALA A 18 9.76 -17.53 -6.92
C ALA A 18 10.97 -17.45 -7.88
N GLY A 19 11.44 -16.26 -8.27
CA GLY A 19 12.38 -16.13 -9.40
C GLY A 19 13.76 -15.51 -9.14
N THR A 20 14.06 -14.96 -7.95
CA THR A 20 15.20 -14.03 -7.76
C THR A 20 16.36 -14.55 -6.93
N ILE A 21 16.57 -15.87 -6.83
CA ILE A 21 17.86 -16.41 -6.35
C ILE A 21 18.81 -16.62 -7.55
N ALA A 22 19.17 -15.53 -8.21
CA ALA A 22 20.37 -15.48 -9.05
C ALA A 22 20.76 -14.02 -9.25
N THR A 23 22.05 -13.73 -9.06
CA THR A 23 22.72 -12.43 -9.27
C THR A 23 22.49 -11.36 -8.20
N GLN A 24 23.34 -11.43 -7.18
CA GLN A 24 23.64 -10.33 -6.27
C GLN A 24 24.32 -9.18 -7.02
N THR A 25 23.78 -7.97 -6.85
CA THR A 25 24.55 -6.72 -6.73
C THR A 25 23.89 -5.90 -5.63
N THR A 26 24.73 -5.31 -4.77
CA THR A 26 24.43 -4.55 -3.56
C THR A 26 23.05 -3.85 -3.56
N PRO A 27 22.19 -4.06 -2.53
CA PRO A 27 20.83 -3.54 -2.60
C PRO A 27 20.82 -2.01 -2.49
N PRO A 28 20.07 -1.30 -3.35
CA PRO A 28 19.69 0.09 -3.08
C PRO A 28 18.85 0.17 -1.78
N PRO A 29 18.75 1.35 -1.14
CA PRO A 29 18.09 1.50 0.15
C PRO A 29 16.65 0.97 0.08
N THR A 30 16.42 -0.16 0.75
CA THR A 30 15.16 -0.88 0.73
C THR A 30 14.14 -0.05 1.50
N GLN A 31 13.23 0.59 0.78
CA GLN A 31 12.07 1.25 1.36
C GLN A 31 11.10 0.16 1.82
N THR A 32 11.18 -0.24 3.09
CA THR A 32 10.22 -1.16 3.71
C THR A 32 9.28 -0.42 4.65
N VAL A 33 8.63 0.64 4.14
CA VAL A 33 7.23 0.87 4.56
C VAL A 33 6.46 -0.21 3.82
N GLN A 34 5.86 -1.18 4.54
CA GLN A 34 5.14 -2.30 3.93
C GLN A 34 4.32 -1.83 2.73
N THR A 35 4.72 -2.32 1.56
CA THR A 35 4.12 -2.07 0.26
C THR A 35 2.66 -2.48 0.33
N PHE A 36 1.75 -1.52 0.35
CA PHE A 36 0.31 -1.71 0.23
C PHE A 36 -0.29 -2.76 1.19
N SER A 37 -0.26 -2.51 2.50
CA SER A 37 -1.12 -3.28 3.41
C SER A 37 -2.51 -2.68 3.42
N LEU A 38 -3.52 -3.49 3.03
CA LEU A 38 -4.91 -3.14 3.31
C LEU A 38 -5.04 -2.94 4.83
N PRO A 39 -5.74 -1.90 5.31
CA PRO A 39 -5.90 -1.69 6.73
C PRO A 39 -6.62 -2.91 7.33
N GLU A 40 -5.97 -3.61 8.26
CA GLU A 40 -6.59 -4.71 9.00
C GLU A 40 -7.76 -4.19 9.84
N ARG A 41 -7.64 -2.95 10.33
CA ARG A 41 -8.67 -2.23 11.08
C ARG A 41 -8.82 -0.82 10.50
N PRO A 42 -9.73 -0.62 9.52
CA PRO A 42 -10.00 0.70 8.98
C PRO A 42 -10.44 1.67 10.09
N VAL A 43 -9.78 2.82 10.18
CA VAL A 43 -10.09 3.86 11.17
C VAL A 43 -11.10 4.86 10.60
N ALA A 44 -12.00 5.37 11.44
CA ALA A 44 -12.86 6.49 11.05
C ALA A 44 -12.01 7.77 10.86
N LEU A 45 -11.98 8.31 9.65
CA LEU A 45 -11.20 9.50 9.33
C LEU A 45 -11.97 10.76 9.71
N THR A 46 -11.28 11.66 10.39
CA THR A 46 -11.75 13.01 10.71
C THR A 46 -10.74 14.05 10.22
N GLU A 47 -11.12 15.33 10.19
CA GLU A 47 -10.16 16.42 9.90
C GLU A 47 -8.99 16.43 10.89
N ASP A 48 -9.24 16.06 12.14
CA ASP A 48 -8.20 15.91 13.16
C ASP A 48 -7.27 14.73 12.87
N THR A 49 -7.81 13.60 12.42
CA THR A 49 -7.01 12.44 11.97
C THR A 49 -6.05 12.83 10.84
N ILE A 50 -6.52 13.59 9.84
CA ILE A 50 -5.68 14.07 8.75
C ILE A 50 -4.58 15.01 9.27
N LYS A 51 -4.90 15.94 10.18
CA LYS A 51 -3.90 16.83 10.78
C LYS A 51 -2.83 16.04 11.52
N ARG A 52 -3.21 15.12 12.41
CA ARG A 52 -2.26 14.25 13.13
C ARG A 52 -1.37 13.45 12.19
N PHE A 53 -1.94 12.90 11.12
CA PHE A 53 -1.18 12.23 10.07
C PHE A 53 -0.14 13.16 9.43
N LEU A 54 -0.54 14.36 8.97
CA LEU A 54 0.35 15.29 8.28
C LEU A 54 1.52 15.76 9.16
N PHE A 55 1.29 15.95 10.46
CA PHE A 55 2.35 16.32 11.40
C PHE A 55 3.21 15.14 11.87
N GLY A 56 2.60 13.97 12.05
CA GLY A 56 3.26 12.80 12.64
C GLY A 56 3.94 11.86 11.66
N PHE A 57 3.57 11.87 10.37
CA PHE A 57 4.08 10.88 9.41
C PHE A 57 5.61 10.87 9.31
N ALA A 58 6.22 12.01 8.97
CA ALA A 58 7.67 12.09 8.77
C ALA A 58 8.50 11.72 10.04
N PRO A 59 8.20 12.26 11.24
CA PRO A 59 8.98 11.95 12.43
C PRO A 59 8.79 10.51 12.94
N VAL A 60 7.58 9.95 12.86
CA VAL A 60 7.35 8.54 13.23
C VAL A 60 8.06 7.63 12.22
N ALA A 61 7.92 7.88 10.91
CA ALA A 61 8.62 7.11 9.87
C ALA A 61 10.15 7.22 9.94
N ALA A 62 10.69 8.36 10.39
CA ALA A 62 12.12 8.49 10.68
C ALA A 62 12.55 7.56 11.81
N THR A 63 11.78 7.52 12.90
CA THR A 63 12.07 6.65 14.06
C THR A 63 11.97 5.17 13.69
N VAL A 64 11.00 4.79 12.85
CA VAL A 64 10.93 3.42 12.28
C VAL A 64 12.22 3.05 11.57
N ARG A 65 12.77 3.95 10.74
CA ARG A 65 14.03 3.71 10.00
C ARG A 65 15.25 3.63 10.91
N GLU A 66 15.29 4.44 11.97
CA GLU A 66 16.40 4.42 12.92
C GLU A 66 16.46 3.11 13.73
N LEU A 67 15.30 2.50 13.96
CA LEU A 67 15.14 1.27 14.73
C LEU A 67 15.17 0.00 13.85
N ASP A 68 15.13 0.12 12.53
CA ASP A 68 15.09 -1.05 11.67
C ASP A 68 16.34 -1.93 11.85
N GLY A 69 16.12 -3.22 12.11
CA GLY A 69 17.18 -4.19 12.43
C GLY A 69 17.95 -3.95 13.74
N ARG A 70 17.52 -3.05 14.64
CA ARG A 70 18.24 -2.72 15.89
C ARG A 70 17.44 -3.04 17.15
N GLY A 71 17.96 -3.94 17.99
CA GLY A 71 17.37 -4.27 19.29
C GLY A 71 16.18 -5.24 19.23
N GLU A 72 15.66 -5.60 20.40
CA GLU A 72 14.55 -6.53 20.53
C GLU A 72 13.24 -5.93 20.01
N LEU A 73 12.34 -6.77 19.48
CA LEU A 73 11.08 -6.30 18.90
C LEU A 73 10.24 -5.49 19.91
N ALA A 74 10.13 -5.98 21.15
CA ALA A 74 9.35 -5.32 22.20
C ALA A 74 9.89 -3.93 22.56
N GLU A 75 11.21 -3.78 22.61
CA GLU A 75 11.87 -2.50 22.89
C GLU A 75 11.63 -1.50 21.76
N ARG A 76 11.76 -1.95 20.50
CA ARG A 76 11.45 -1.12 19.33
C ARG A 76 10.01 -0.65 19.33
N THR A 77 9.06 -1.56 19.58
CA THR A 77 7.64 -1.21 19.66
C THR A 77 7.38 -0.17 20.74
N ALA A 78 7.96 -0.31 21.94
CA ALA A 78 7.79 0.66 23.01
C ALA A 78 8.29 2.06 22.62
N VAL A 79 9.46 2.16 21.95
CA VAL A 79 9.97 3.45 21.46
C VAL A 79 9.04 4.05 20.39
N LEU A 80 8.53 3.22 19.49
CA LEU A 80 7.60 3.67 18.44
C LEU A 80 6.25 4.09 19.01
N ASP A 81 5.75 3.42 20.05
CA ASP A 81 4.51 3.79 20.74
C ASP A 81 4.63 5.17 21.39
N VAL A 82 5.73 5.40 22.12
CA VAL A 82 6.04 6.73 22.69
C VAL A 82 6.11 7.77 21.58
N LYS A 83 6.80 7.46 20.48
CA LYS A 83 6.96 8.40 19.38
C LYS A 83 5.62 8.73 18.71
N ALA A 84 4.77 7.74 18.49
CA ALA A 84 3.45 7.95 17.91
C ALA A 84 2.56 8.79 18.85
N ALA A 85 2.64 8.57 20.16
CA ALA A 85 1.90 9.33 21.15
C ALA A 85 2.24 10.83 21.15
N GLU A 86 3.50 11.22 20.86
CA GLU A 86 3.90 12.64 20.71
C GLU A 86 3.08 13.39 19.63
N TYR A 87 2.54 12.66 18.65
CA TYR A 87 1.75 13.22 17.54
C TYR A 87 0.24 12.91 17.67
N GLY A 88 -0.19 12.46 18.86
CA GLY A 88 -1.60 12.25 19.19
C GLY A 88 -2.18 10.93 18.68
N PHE A 89 -1.36 9.95 18.34
CA PHE A 89 -1.80 8.57 18.08
C PHE A 89 -1.86 7.78 19.39
N ALA A 90 -2.77 6.81 19.49
CA ALA A 90 -2.89 6.00 20.70
C ALA A 90 -1.70 5.02 20.88
N SER A 91 -1.08 4.61 19.77
CA SER A 91 0.06 3.69 19.71
C SER A 91 0.70 3.77 18.32
N PHE A 92 1.83 3.09 18.13
CA PHE A 92 2.40 2.89 16.80
C PHE A 92 1.45 2.11 15.89
N ALA A 93 0.72 1.12 16.44
CA ALA A 93 -0.29 0.39 15.67
C ALA A 93 -1.41 1.30 15.16
N ASP A 94 -1.88 2.25 15.98
CA ASP A 94 -2.87 3.26 15.57
C ASP A 94 -2.32 4.19 14.47
N TRP A 95 -1.05 4.56 14.54
CA TRP A 95 -0.39 5.30 13.47
C TRP A 95 -0.32 4.51 12.16
N VAL A 96 -0.01 3.21 12.22
CA VAL A 96 0.00 2.32 11.04
C VAL A 96 -1.40 2.17 10.45
N ASP A 97 -2.40 1.85 11.28
CA ASP A 97 -3.79 1.66 10.86
C ASP A 97 -4.35 2.96 10.24
N THR A 98 -4.05 4.12 10.83
CA THR A 98 -4.40 5.43 10.28
C THR A 98 -3.73 5.69 8.93
N THR A 99 -2.41 5.47 8.86
CA THR A 99 -1.63 5.67 7.61
C THR A 99 -2.18 4.81 6.48
N ASN A 100 -2.37 3.51 6.72
CA ASN A 100 -2.90 2.58 5.72
C ASN A 100 -4.33 2.95 5.31
N THR A 101 -5.18 3.34 6.26
CA THR A 101 -6.55 3.79 5.97
C THR A 101 -6.54 5.01 5.05
N ILE A 102 -5.70 6.02 5.32
CA ILE A 102 -5.60 7.23 4.48
C ILE A 102 -5.06 6.88 3.10
N MET A 103 -3.99 6.09 2.99
CA MET A 103 -3.36 5.76 1.71
C MET A 103 -4.25 4.87 0.82
N VAL A 104 -4.91 3.86 1.39
CA VAL A 104 -5.88 3.04 0.66
C VAL A 104 -7.10 3.87 0.25
N THR A 105 -7.59 4.74 1.13
CA THR A 105 -8.70 5.64 0.76
C THR A 105 -8.32 6.60 -0.36
N TYR A 106 -7.09 7.12 -0.33
CA TYR A 106 -6.55 7.93 -1.41
C TYR A 106 -6.48 7.15 -2.71
N HIS A 107 -5.96 5.92 -2.69
CA HIS A 107 -5.89 5.06 -3.87
C HIS A 107 -7.26 4.88 -4.52
N TRP A 108 -8.28 4.59 -3.72
CA TRP A 108 -9.67 4.46 -4.18
C TRP A 108 -10.25 5.77 -4.73
N ALA A 109 -9.88 6.91 -4.17
CA ALA A 109 -10.35 8.22 -4.62
C ALA A 109 -9.86 8.55 -6.05
N ILE A 110 -8.65 8.11 -6.41
CA ILE A 110 -8.05 8.37 -7.73
C ILE A 110 -8.20 7.19 -8.72
N ASN A 111 -8.48 5.99 -8.23
CA ASN A 111 -8.74 4.78 -9.02
C ASN A 111 -10.10 4.18 -8.64
N PRO A 112 -11.23 4.80 -9.03
CA PRO A 112 -12.55 4.43 -8.51
C PRO A 112 -13.10 3.11 -9.06
N ASN A 113 -12.48 2.54 -10.09
CA ASN A 113 -12.95 1.33 -10.76
C ASN A 113 -11.83 0.28 -10.93
N PRO A 114 -11.34 -0.32 -9.84
CA PRO A 114 -10.32 -1.38 -9.91
C PRO A 114 -10.80 -2.61 -10.70
N ARG A 115 -12.12 -2.84 -10.75
CA ARG A 115 -12.72 -3.93 -11.51
C ARG A 115 -12.43 -3.85 -13.00
N ALA A 116 -12.58 -2.68 -13.62
CA ALA A 116 -12.32 -2.52 -15.05
C ALA A 116 -10.87 -2.83 -15.42
N GLU A 117 -9.91 -2.45 -14.57
CA GLU A 117 -8.49 -2.73 -14.79
C GLU A 117 -8.19 -4.24 -14.66
N VAL A 118 -8.75 -4.89 -13.64
CA VAL A 118 -8.58 -6.33 -13.44
C VAL A 118 -9.27 -7.14 -14.54
N GLU A 119 -10.47 -6.77 -14.96
CA GLU A 119 -11.18 -7.42 -16.06
C GLU A 119 -10.41 -7.31 -17.37
N LYS A 120 -9.82 -6.15 -17.65
CA LYS A 120 -8.94 -5.97 -18.80
C LYS A 120 -7.71 -6.88 -18.72
N ALA A 121 -7.04 -6.93 -17.56
CA ALA A 121 -5.89 -7.80 -17.36
C ALA A 121 -6.26 -9.28 -17.55
N ILE A 122 -7.40 -9.72 -16.99
CA ILE A 122 -7.92 -11.09 -17.17
C ILE A 122 -8.16 -11.42 -18.64
N ALA A 123 -8.69 -10.48 -19.43
CA ALA A 123 -8.96 -10.68 -20.86
C ALA A 123 -7.69 -10.86 -21.70
N GLU A 124 -6.54 -10.36 -21.25
CA GLU A 124 -5.26 -10.46 -21.95
C GLU A 124 -4.54 -11.80 -21.68
N ILE A 125 -4.84 -12.48 -20.56
CA ILE A 125 -4.19 -13.73 -20.13
C ILE A 125 -4.25 -14.87 -21.16
N PRO A 126 -5.41 -15.17 -21.80
CA PRO A 126 -5.50 -16.27 -22.75
C PRO A 126 -4.51 -16.16 -23.92
N ALA A 127 -4.17 -14.93 -24.32
CA ALA A 127 -3.28 -14.64 -25.42
C ALA A 127 -1.78 -14.73 -25.06
N MET A 128 -1.44 -15.00 -23.80
CA MET A 128 -0.04 -15.10 -23.35
C MET A 128 0.57 -16.44 -23.81
N PRO A 129 1.57 -16.43 -24.72
CA PRO A 129 2.09 -17.65 -25.33
C PRO A 129 3.06 -18.43 -24.42
N ASN A 130 3.58 -17.78 -23.37
CA ASN A 130 4.61 -18.33 -22.49
C ASN A 130 4.05 -19.01 -21.23
N LEU A 131 2.73 -19.14 -21.13
CA LEU A 131 2.06 -19.74 -19.97
C LEU A 131 1.30 -20.99 -20.40
N SER A 132 1.39 -22.03 -19.60
CA SER A 132 0.49 -23.18 -19.67
C SER A 132 -0.94 -22.79 -19.33
N GLU A 133 -1.91 -23.61 -19.73
CA GLU A 133 -3.32 -23.38 -19.38
C GLU A 133 -3.56 -23.38 -17.86
N GLN A 134 -2.78 -24.15 -17.11
CA GLN A 134 -2.83 -24.15 -15.66
C GLN A 134 -2.36 -22.82 -15.07
N GLU A 135 -1.21 -22.30 -15.52
CA GLU A 135 -0.68 -21.00 -15.07
C GLU A 135 -1.61 -19.84 -15.43
N LYS A 136 -2.23 -19.89 -16.61
CA LYS A 136 -3.26 -18.92 -17.01
C LYS A 136 -4.46 -18.96 -16.06
N SER A 137 -4.97 -20.15 -15.76
CA SER A 137 -6.09 -20.35 -14.83
C SER A 137 -5.76 -19.81 -13.43
N ASP A 138 -4.58 -20.16 -12.91
CA ASP A 138 -4.12 -19.72 -11.59
C ASP A 138 -3.95 -18.20 -11.53
N MET A 139 -3.43 -17.57 -12.58
CA MET A 139 -3.30 -16.13 -12.65
C MET A 139 -4.66 -15.43 -12.71
N ILE A 140 -5.63 -15.94 -13.48
CA ILE A 140 -7.00 -15.41 -13.50
C ILE A 140 -7.66 -15.53 -12.12
N ALA A 141 -7.52 -16.69 -11.47
CA ALA A 141 -8.05 -16.92 -10.13
C ALA A 141 -7.42 -15.96 -9.10
N GLY A 142 -6.09 -15.77 -9.17
CA GLY A 142 -5.35 -14.83 -8.33
C GLY A 142 -5.84 -13.38 -8.51
N LEU A 143 -6.01 -12.93 -9.75
CA LEU A 143 -6.54 -11.59 -10.05
C LEU A 143 -7.96 -11.40 -9.52
N ARG A 144 -8.85 -12.39 -9.68
CA ARG A 144 -10.22 -12.32 -9.14
C ARG A 144 -10.24 -12.29 -7.61
N ALA A 145 -9.41 -13.12 -6.96
CA ALA A 145 -9.29 -13.13 -5.51
C ALA A 145 -8.68 -11.82 -4.97
N GLY A 146 -7.74 -11.23 -5.71
CA GLY A 146 -7.19 -9.91 -5.42
C GLY A 146 -8.24 -8.81 -5.53
N LEU A 147 -9.02 -8.80 -6.63
CA LEU A 147 -10.13 -7.86 -6.81
C LEU A 147 -11.15 -7.96 -5.69
N ALA A 148 -11.56 -9.18 -5.30
CA ALA A 148 -12.50 -9.36 -4.20
C ALA A 148 -11.97 -8.79 -2.88
N ARG A 149 -10.67 -8.97 -2.58
CA ARG A 149 -10.04 -8.36 -1.40
C ARG A 149 -10.03 -6.84 -1.47
N VAL A 150 -9.68 -6.28 -2.62
CA VAL A 150 -9.69 -4.83 -2.84
C VAL A 150 -11.11 -4.29 -2.65
N GLU A 151 -12.11 -4.84 -3.33
CA GLU A 151 -13.50 -4.44 -3.25
C GLU A 151 -14.07 -4.55 -1.82
N ASN A 152 -13.71 -5.58 -1.07
CA ASN A 152 -14.10 -5.73 0.35
C ASN A 152 -13.43 -4.68 1.26
N ALA A 153 -12.25 -4.18 0.88
CA ALA A 153 -11.55 -3.10 1.57
C ALA A 153 -11.93 -1.71 1.05
N ARG A 154 -13.03 -1.58 0.31
CA ARG A 154 -13.52 -0.29 -0.16
C ARG A 154 -13.78 0.64 1.04
N PRO A 155 -13.20 1.85 1.06
CA PRO A 155 -13.43 2.81 2.13
C PRO A 155 -14.89 3.22 2.24
N THR A 156 -15.30 3.60 3.45
CA THR A 156 -16.64 4.17 3.67
C THR A 156 -16.80 5.50 2.91
N PRO A 157 -18.04 5.88 2.54
CA PRO A 157 -18.30 7.19 1.92
C PRO A 157 -17.78 8.37 2.75
N GLU A 158 -17.83 8.28 4.08
CA GLU A 158 -17.36 9.31 4.99
C GLU A 158 -15.85 9.48 4.93
N ASN A 159 -15.10 8.37 4.98
CA ASN A 159 -13.64 8.39 4.83
C ASN A 159 -13.24 8.92 3.44
N MET A 160 -13.97 8.50 2.41
CA MET A 160 -13.76 8.98 1.04
C MET A 160 -13.93 10.49 0.94
N ALA A 161 -15.00 11.04 1.52
CA ALA A 161 -15.27 12.48 1.51
C ALA A 161 -14.20 13.29 2.25
N ILE A 162 -13.64 12.76 3.34
CA ILE A 162 -12.52 13.38 4.07
C ILE A 162 -11.28 13.44 3.18
N VAL A 163 -10.85 12.29 2.62
CA VAL A 163 -9.63 12.21 1.82
C VAL A 163 -9.72 13.01 0.52
N GLN A 164 -10.91 13.04 -0.12
CA GLN A 164 -11.14 13.82 -1.32
C GLN A 164 -10.88 15.32 -1.13
N ARG A 165 -11.15 15.87 0.07
CA ARG A 165 -10.84 17.27 0.40
C ARG A 165 -9.33 17.54 0.49
N HIS A 166 -8.53 16.50 0.72
CA HIS A 166 -7.09 16.60 1.00
C HIS A 166 -6.20 15.98 -0.07
N LEU A 167 -6.73 15.61 -1.24
CA LEU A 167 -5.95 14.92 -2.28
C LEU A 167 -4.63 15.63 -2.62
N ARG A 168 -4.67 16.96 -2.79
CA ARG A 168 -3.45 17.72 -3.10
C ARG A 168 -2.40 17.61 -1.99
N THR A 169 -2.82 17.65 -0.73
CA THR A 169 -1.95 17.61 0.44
C THR A 169 -1.42 16.19 0.70
N LEU A 170 -2.23 15.17 0.43
CA LEU A 170 -1.90 13.76 0.65
C LEU A 170 -1.08 13.15 -0.49
N LYS A 171 -1.11 13.75 -1.68
CA LYS A 171 -0.40 13.25 -2.88
C LYS A 171 1.07 12.87 -2.63
N PRO A 172 1.92 13.72 -1.98
CA PRO A 172 3.33 13.37 -1.79
C PRO A 172 3.53 12.13 -0.90
N PHE A 173 2.66 11.93 0.09
CA PHE A 173 2.70 10.75 0.97
C PHE A 173 2.26 9.50 0.22
N TYR A 174 1.24 9.62 -0.62
CA TYR A 174 0.78 8.53 -1.47
C TYR A 174 1.84 8.14 -2.50
N GLU A 175 2.54 9.09 -3.11
CA GLU A 175 3.64 8.81 -4.05
C GLU A 175 4.78 8.06 -3.36
N LEU A 176 5.12 8.43 -2.12
CA LEU A 176 6.10 7.71 -1.32
C LEU A 176 5.63 6.29 -0.97
N TRP A 177 4.35 6.13 -0.61
CA TRP A 177 3.78 4.85 -0.20
C TRP A 177 3.55 3.89 -1.37
N SER A 178 3.20 4.40 -2.55
CA SER A 178 2.92 3.61 -3.76
C SER A 178 4.14 3.37 -4.63
N ALA A 179 5.31 3.90 -4.25
CA ALA A 179 6.56 3.65 -4.96
C ALA A 179 6.92 2.16 -4.91
N PRO A 180 7.36 1.55 -6.03
CA PRO A 180 7.86 0.18 -6.01
C PRO A 180 9.07 0.08 -5.07
N ALA A 181 9.16 -1.01 -4.31
CA ALA A 181 10.34 -1.32 -3.51
C ALA A 181 11.55 -1.37 -4.46
N GLY A 182 12.48 -0.43 -4.28
CA GLY A 182 13.72 -0.33 -5.05
C GLY A 182 14.66 -1.50 -4.80
#